data_AF-A0AA92IFS9-F1
#
_entry.id   AF-A0AA92IFS9-F1
#
_cell.length_a   1.000
_cell.length_b   1.000
_cell.length_c   1.000
_cell.angle_alpha   90.00
_cell.angle_beta   90.00
_cell.angle_gamma   90.00
#
_symmetry.space_group_name_H-M   'P 1'
#
loop_
_entity.id
_entity.type
_entity.pdbx_description
1 polymer ?
#
loop_
_entity_poly.entity_id
_entity_poly.type
_entity_poly.pdbx_seq_one_letter_code
_entity_poly.pdbx_strand_id
1 'polypeptide(L)' 'MEKHKTKMRAAGFKRLSVWVCPELVAMLAAERRPRECGGRTLERLLLGEARKRPNYWTEGERAFLDQYAQAREGGNI' A
#
# COMPACT_ATOMS: atom_id res chain seq x y z
N MET A 1 5.43 7.96 -7.47
CA MET A 1 4.86 6.62 -7.66
C MET A 1 5.94 5.54 -7.86
N GLU A 2 6.97 5.75 -8.69
CA GLU A 2 8.03 4.75 -8.92
C GLU A 2 8.89 4.40 -7.69
N LYS A 3 9.28 5.39 -6.88
CA LYS A 3 10.06 5.17 -5.64
C LYS A 3 9.42 4.14 -4.71
N HIS A 4 8.09 4.18 -4.56
CA HIS A 4 7.35 3.23 -3.75
C HIS A 4 7.29 1.83 -4.37
N LYS A 5 7.10 1.73 -5.69
CA LYS A 5 7.14 0.45 -6.41
C LYS A 5 8.50 -0.23 -6.24
N THR A 6 9.60 0.53 -6.33
CA THR A 6 10.96 0.03 -6.11
C THR A 6 11.15 -0.46 -4.68
N LYS A 7 10.73 0.31 -3.66
CA LYS A 7 10.77 -0.13 -2.24
C LYS A 7 9.98 -1.44 -2.04
N MET A 8 8.80 -1.58 -2.65
CA MET A 8 7.99 -2.81 -2.56
C MET A 8 8.69 -4.01 -3.20
N ARG A 9 9.27 -3.85 -4.39
CA ARG A 9 10.01 -4.92 -5.07
C ARG A 9 11.24 -5.36 -4.27
N ALA A 10 12.00 -4.41 -3.73
CA ALA A 10 13.17 -4.70 -2.89
C ALA A 10 12.79 -5.47 -1.60
N ALA A 11 11.59 -5.22 -1.05
CA ALA A 11 11.04 -5.96 0.08
C ALA A 11 10.39 -7.30 -0.30
N GLY A 12 10.53 -7.78 -1.55
CA GLY A 12 10.04 -9.07 -2.01
C GLY A 12 8.58 -9.11 -2.47
N PHE A 13 7.89 -7.97 -2.51
CA PHE A 13 6.49 -7.93 -2.95
C PHE A 13 6.36 -8.03 -4.47
N LYS A 14 5.51 -8.95 -4.94
CA LYS A 14 5.12 -9.10 -6.36
C LYS A 14 3.77 -8.43 -6.61
N ARG A 15 3.64 -7.76 -7.77
CA ARG A 15 2.37 -7.14 -8.18
C ARG A 15 1.47 -8.21 -8.82
N LEU A 16 0.32 -8.45 -8.24
CA LEU A 16 -0.76 -9.22 -8.86
C LEU A 16 -1.71 -8.23 -9.57
N SER A 17 -1.94 -8.46 -10.86
CA SER A 17 -2.91 -7.70 -11.64
C SER A 17 -4.24 -8.46 -11.65
N VAL A 18 -5.27 -7.82 -11.13
CA VAL A 18 -6.65 -8.35 -11.10
C VAL A 18 -7.26 -8.50 -12.49
N TRP A 19 -6.73 -7.82 -13.50
CA TRP A 19 -7.19 -7.88 -14.89
C TRP A 19 -6.86 -9.20 -15.60
N VAL A 20 -6.10 -10.09 -14.96
CA VAL A 20 -5.66 -11.36 -15.56
C VAL A 20 -6.66 -12.49 -15.29
N CYS A 21 -7.52 -12.38 -14.27
CA CYS A 21 -8.48 -13.43 -13.89
C CYS A 21 -9.72 -12.82 -13.20
N PRO A 22 -10.84 -12.65 -13.92
CA PRO A 22 -12.10 -12.16 -13.36
C PRO A 22 -12.63 -13.02 -12.19
N GLU A 23 -12.45 -14.33 -12.26
CA GLU A 23 -12.86 -15.28 -11.23
C GLU A 23 -12.12 -15.03 -9.92
N LEU A 24 -10.82 -14.70 -10.00
CA LEU A 24 -10.04 -14.29 -8.83
C LEU A 24 -10.59 -13.02 -8.19
N VAL A 25 -11.07 -12.07 -8.99
CA VAL A 25 -11.71 -10.85 -8.46
C VAL A 25 -12.99 -11.18 -7.70
N ALA A 26 -13.83 -12.06 -8.25
CA ALA A 26 -15.07 -12.49 -7.60
C ALA A 26 -14.79 -13.21 -6.28
N MET A 27 -13.82 -14.13 -6.26
CA MET A 27 -13.40 -14.83 -5.03
C MET A 27 -12.87 -13.85 -3.97
N LEU A 28 -12.02 -12.90 -4.38
CA LEU A 28 -11.51 -11.89 -3.45
C LEU A 28 -12.61 -10.97 -2.91
N ALA A 29 -13.65 -10.67 -3.69
CA ALA A 29 -14.78 -9.87 -3.24
C ALA A 29 -15.62 -10.61 -2.21
N ALA A 30 -15.87 -11.92 -2.41
CA ALA A 30 -16.62 -12.76 -1.48
C ALA A 30 -15.90 -12.93 -0.13
N GLU A 31 -14.57 -13.05 -0.16
CA GLU A 31 -13.76 -13.28 1.04
C GLU A 31 -13.31 -12.00 1.76
N ARG A 32 -13.64 -10.82 1.22
CA ARG A 32 -13.17 -9.53 1.74
C ARG A 32 -13.82 -9.19 3.07
N ARG A 33 -13.01 -8.97 4.10
CA ARG A 33 -13.50 -8.51 5.41
C ARG A 33 -13.68 -6.99 5.44
N PRO A 34 -14.51 -6.44 6.35
CA PRO A 34 -14.61 -4.99 6.53
C PRO A 34 -13.23 -4.36 6.76
N ARG A 35 -12.96 -3.23 6.08
CA ARG A 35 -11.68 -2.49 6.11
C ARG A 35 -10.48 -3.19 5.47
N GLU A 36 -10.68 -4.29 4.73
CA GLU A 36 -9.65 -4.86 3.85
C GLU A 36 -9.74 -4.30 2.44
N CYS A 37 -8.58 -4.04 1.82
CA CYS A 37 -8.48 -3.88 0.37
C CYS A 37 -8.19 -5.24 -0.27
N GLY A 38 -8.51 -5.43 -1.57
CA GLY A 38 -8.36 -6.73 -2.24
C GLY A 38 -6.94 -7.31 -2.15
N GLY A 39 -5.91 -6.44 -2.17
CA GLY A 39 -4.53 -6.88 -1.98
C GLY A 39 -4.24 -7.47 -0.58
N ARG A 40 -4.89 -6.94 0.47
CA ARG A 40 -4.79 -7.51 1.84
C ARG A 40 -5.57 -8.81 1.96
N THR A 41 -6.76 -8.88 1.36
CA THR A 41 -7.55 -10.10 1.32
C THR A 41 -6.78 -11.23 0.65
N LEU A 42 -6.16 -10.95 -0.49
CA LEU A 42 -5.34 -11.93 -1.20
C LEU A 42 -4.12 -12.39 -0.38
N GLU A 43 -3.41 -11.45 0.24
CA GLU A 43 -2.26 -11.76 1.09
C GLU A 43 -2.66 -12.65 2.29
N ARG A 44 -3.77 -12.33 2.96
CA ARG A 44 -4.32 -13.15 4.05
C ARG A 44 -4.72 -14.55 3.58
N LEU A 45 -5.39 -14.67 2.44
CA LEU A 45 -5.82 -15.96 1.92
C LEU A 45 -4.62 -16.85 1.53
N LEU A 46 -3.53 -16.26 1.01
CA LEU A 46 -2.33 -16.99 0.61
C LEU A 46 -1.40 -17.33 1.78
N LEU A 47 -1.25 -16.42 2.74
CA LEU A 47 -0.23 -16.52 3.80
C LEU A 47 -0.82 -16.82 5.19
N GLY A 48 -2.14 -16.91 5.31
CA GLY A 48 -2.84 -17.01 6.60
C GLY A 48 -2.93 -15.67 7.36
N GLU A 49 -2.04 -14.72 7.07
CA GLU A 49 -2.00 -13.39 7.67
C GLU A 49 -1.77 -12.29 6.62
N ALA A 50 -2.35 -11.11 6.84
CA ALA A 50 -2.05 -9.92 6.05
C ALA A 50 -0.92 -9.13 6.73
N ARG A 51 0.25 -9.06 6.11
CA ARG A 51 1.39 -8.34 6.70
C ARG A 51 1.22 -6.83 6.53
N LYS A 52 1.77 -6.08 7.50
CA LYS A 52 1.81 -4.62 7.40
C LYS A 52 2.76 -4.24 6.26
N ARG A 53 2.24 -3.52 5.26
CA ARG A 53 3.07 -2.96 4.19
C ARG A 53 4.04 -1.93 4.76
N PRO A 54 5.26 -1.83 4.24
CA PRO A 54 6.18 -0.75 4.60
C PRO A 54 5.53 0.61 4.36
N ASN A 55 5.77 1.54 5.27
CA ASN A 55 5.30 2.90 5.15
C ASN A 55 5.85 3.53 3.85
N TYR A 56 5.02 4.34 3.19
CA TYR A 56 5.43 5.04 1.97
C TYR A 56 6.62 6.00 2.25
N TRP A 57 6.47 6.78 3.32
CA TRP A 57 7.49 7.68 3.86
C TRP A 57 8.20 7.08 5.06
N THR A 58 9.52 7.20 5.10
CA THR A 58 10.29 7.03 6.34
C THR A 58 9.89 8.09 7.36
N GLU A 59 10.27 7.93 8.63
CA GLU A 59 10.02 8.95 9.65
C GLU A 59 10.65 10.30 9.28
N GLY A 60 11.90 10.30 8.79
CA GLY A 60 12.56 11.53 8.32
C GLY A 60 11.87 12.17 7.12
N GLU A 61 11.43 11.36 6.13
CA GLU A 61 10.66 11.87 4.99
C GLU A 61 9.31 12.46 5.43
N ARG A 62 8.71 11.89 6.48
CA ARG A 62 7.42 12.36 7.03
C ARG A 62 7.60 13.67 7.79
N ALA A 63 8.62 13.75 8.65
CA ALA A 63 8.96 14.96 9.38
C ALA A 63 9.26 16.13 8.42
N PHE A 64 9.95 15.87 7.31
CA PHE A 64 10.19 16.87 6.28
C PHE A 64 8.88 17.37 5.63
N LEU A 65 7.96 16.46 5.31
CA LEU A 65 6.66 16.82 4.72
C LEU A 65 5.78 17.61 5.69
N ASP A 66 5.77 17.24 6.96
CA ASP A 66 5.02 17.93 8.00
C ASP A 66 5.55 19.36 8.19
N GLN A 67 6.88 19.54 8.24
CA GLN A 67 7.51 20.87 8.28
C GLN A 67 7.22 21.69 7.03
N TYR A 68 7.30 21.06 5.85
CA TYR A 68 6.99 21.73 4.58
C TYR A 68 5.53 22.18 4.51
N ALA A 69 4.59 21.35 4.98
CA ALA A 69 3.16 21.70 5.02
C ALA A 69 2.91 22.89 5.97
N GLN A 70 3.52 22.89 7.15
CA GLN A 70 3.45 24.00 8.11
C GLN A 70 4.03 25.30 7.54
N ALA A 71 5.17 25.24 6.85
CA ALA A 71 5.79 26.41 6.20
C ALA A 71 4.92 26.97 5.07
N ARG A 72 4.23 26.09 4.32
CA ARG A 72 3.31 26.47 3.26
C ARG A 72 2.02 27.11 3.78
N GLU A 73 1.44 26.59 4.86
CA GLU A 73 0.25 27.17 5.50
C GLU A 73 0.55 28.51 6.20
N GLY A 74 1.78 28.66 6.71
CA GLY A 74 2.27 29.92 7.28
C GLY A 74 2.64 31.01 6.27
N GLY A 75 2.44 30.78 4.96
CA GLY A 75 2.66 31.79 3.91
C GLY A 75 4.12 32.20 3.69
N ASN A 76 5.08 31.31 3.95
CA ASN A 76 6.50 31.61 3.80
C ASN A 76 7.16 30.74 2.71
N ILE A 77 6.60 30.80 1.50
CA ILE A 77 7.22 30.35 0.24
C ILE A 77 6.87 31.36 -0.85
#